data_AF-A0A2V6KDJ6-F1
#
_entry.id   AF-A0A2V6KDJ6-F1
#
_cell.length_a   1.000
_cell.length_b   1.000
_cell.length_c   1.000
_cell.angle_alpha   90.00
_cell.angle_beta   90.00
_cell.angle_gamma   90.00
#
_symmetry.space_group_name_H-M   'P 1'
#
loop_
_entity.id
_entity.type
_entity.pdbx_description
1 polymer ?
#
loop_
_entity_poly.entity_id
_entity_poly.type
_entity_poly.pdbx_seq_one_letter_code
_entity_poly.pdbx_strand_id
1 'polypeptide(L)'
;MMRFVCRAAALRRPVLVIAMVLAFGVMKLPTERALFVQHRQLHFRDVEFNLDLREKIGQLGFIAALSGFRSIVADALYIQAHVAWERTEWGRVLLLFRQITTLQPRAILFWDMAAWHMAWNASVAAMNDQTQPRLALRVKAQREYFALGKDFLERGIKNNPEKPQLYDALARLYKEKYEDHASAFEFYAKAAVLPGAWSYEKRFAAYELSYCEGREREAYERLRQLYDAGKNERLPTLITRLKFLEQKLNIPNEQRIPENAH
;
A
#
# COMPACT_ATOMS: atom_id res chain seq x y z
N MET A 1 -52.43 -28.44 30.62
CA MET A 1 -52.05 -28.69 29.21
C MET A 1 -51.78 -27.37 28.45
N MET A 2 -51.03 -26.41 29.02
CA MET A 2 -50.90 -25.04 28.48
C MET A 2 -49.48 -24.44 28.64
N ARG A 3 -48.46 -25.30 28.66
CA ARG A 3 -47.03 -24.89 28.72
C ARG A 3 -46.19 -25.34 27.51
N PHE A 4 -46.72 -26.19 26.62
CA PHE A 4 -45.99 -26.69 25.46
C PHE A 4 -46.09 -25.78 24.21
N VAL A 5 -47.15 -24.97 24.09
CA VAL A 5 -47.38 -24.14 22.90
C VAL A 5 -46.43 -22.92 22.83
N CYS A 6 -46.01 -22.37 23.98
CA CYS A 6 -45.11 -21.21 24.03
C CYS A 6 -43.65 -21.50 23.64
N ARG A 7 -43.15 -22.75 23.80
CA ARG A 7 -41.76 -23.09 23.42
C ARG A 7 -41.56 -23.23 21.91
N ALA A 8 -42.58 -23.65 21.17
CA ALA A 8 -42.49 -23.84 19.73
C ALA A 8 -42.36 -22.50 18.97
N ALA A 9 -43.04 -21.43 19.44
CA ALA A 9 -42.93 -20.10 18.84
C ALA A 9 -41.56 -19.45 19.08
N ALA A 10 -40.93 -19.73 20.23
CA ALA A 10 -39.60 -19.22 20.58
C ALA A 10 -38.47 -19.88 19.74
N LEU A 11 -38.62 -21.16 19.35
CA LEU A 11 -37.67 -21.86 18.48
C LEU A 11 -37.86 -21.54 16.98
N ARG A 12 -39.06 -21.11 16.56
CA ARG A 12 -39.35 -20.81 15.14
C ARG A 12 -38.58 -19.59 14.62
N ARG A 13 -38.41 -18.56 15.45
CA ARG A 13 -37.67 -17.33 15.09
C ARG A 13 -36.19 -17.57 14.78
N PRO A 14 -35.39 -18.25 15.63
CA PRO A 14 -34.00 -18.53 15.31
C PRO A 14 -33.87 -19.48 14.11
N VAL A 15 -34.78 -20.45 13.95
CA VAL A 15 -34.79 -21.34 12.78
C VAL A 15 -35.07 -20.58 11.48
N LEU A 16 -36.01 -19.63 11.49
CA LEU A 16 -36.28 -18.75 10.34
C LEU A 16 -35.10 -17.86 10.00
N VAL A 17 -34.43 -17.29 11.01
CA VAL A 17 -33.22 -16.48 10.80
C VAL A 17 -32.10 -17.33 10.21
N ILE A 18 -31.85 -18.53 10.72
CA ILE A 18 -30.87 -19.47 10.17
C ILE A 18 -31.23 -19.84 8.73
N ALA A 19 -32.51 -20.14 8.45
CA ALA A 19 -32.97 -20.47 7.10
C ALA A 19 -32.78 -19.30 6.13
N MET A 20 -33.05 -18.06 6.55
CA MET A 20 -32.82 -16.86 5.73
C MET A 20 -31.32 -16.64 5.46
N VAL A 21 -30.45 -16.83 6.46
CA VAL A 21 -28.99 -16.73 6.28
C VAL A 21 -28.47 -17.81 5.32
N LEU A 22 -28.95 -19.05 5.45
CA LEU A 22 -28.60 -20.14 4.55
C LEU A 22 -29.09 -19.88 3.13
N ALA A 23 -30.34 -19.43 2.96
CA ALA A 23 -30.90 -19.11 1.65
C ALA A 23 -30.13 -17.96 0.97
N PHE A 24 -29.78 -16.91 1.73
CA PHE A 24 -28.95 -15.81 1.24
C PHE A 24 -27.55 -16.30 0.84
N GLY A 25 -26.92 -17.17 1.64
CA GLY A 25 -25.62 -17.77 1.33
C GLY A 25 -25.65 -18.60 0.04
N VAL A 26 -26.68 -19.43 -0.15
CA VAL A 26 -26.88 -20.25 -1.37
C VAL A 26 -27.12 -19.36 -2.59
N MET A 27 -27.88 -18.28 -2.45
CA MET A 27 -28.16 -17.35 -3.55
C MET A 27 -26.92 -16.56 -3.98
N LYS A 28 -26.02 -16.23 -3.03
CA LYS A 28 -24.78 -15.48 -3.30
C LYS A 28 -23.64 -16.37 -3.84
N LEU A 29 -23.66 -17.66 -3.52
CA LEU A 29 -22.65 -18.64 -3.89
C LEU A 29 -22.28 -18.69 -5.39
N PRO A 30 -23.24 -18.68 -6.35
CA PRO A 30 -22.91 -18.73 -7.77
C PRO A 30 -22.21 -17.45 -8.26
N THR A 31 -22.61 -16.28 -7.74
CA THR A 31 -21.98 -14.99 -8.05
C THR A 31 -20.56 -14.93 -7.47
N GLU A 32 -20.37 -15.39 -6.24
CA GLU A 32 -19.04 -15.51 -5.65
C GLU A 32 -18.17 -16.49 -6.43
N ARG A 33 -18.70 -17.66 -6.82
CA ARG A 33 -17.96 -18.64 -7.63
C ARG A 33 -17.61 -18.11 -9.01
N ALA A 34 -18.50 -17.37 -9.66
CA ALA A 34 -18.23 -16.75 -10.97
C ALA A 34 -17.10 -15.71 -10.86
N LEU A 35 -17.16 -14.84 -9.83
CA LEU A 35 -16.08 -13.91 -9.52
C LEU A 35 -14.79 -14.67 -9.19
N PHE A 36 -14.85 -15.74 -8.39
CA PHE A 36 -13.68 -16.54 -8.01
C PHE A 36 -13.02 -17.26 -9.20
N VAL A 37 -13.82 -17.74 -10.16
CA VAL A 37 -13.32 -18.40 -11.39
C VAL A 37 -12.65 -17.37 -12.31
N GLN A 38 -13.26 -16.19 -12.46
CA GLN A 38 -12.67 -15.06 -13.18
C GLN A 38 -11.37 -14.57 -12.50
N HIS A 39 -11.31 -14.61 -11.16
CA HIS A 39 -10.11 -14.30 -10.39
C HIS A 39 -9.03 -15.39 -10.47
N ARG A 40 -9.38 -16.69 -10.49
CA ARG A 40 -8.38 -17.78 -10.61
C ARG A 40 -7.68 -17.81 -11.97
N GLN A 41 -8.35 -17.38 -13.04
CA GLN A 41 -7.73 -17.25 -14.37
C GLN A 41 -6.65 -16.16 -14.44
N LEU A 42 -6.58 -15.26 -13.45
CA LEU A 42 -5.62 -14.15 -13.34
C LEU A 42 -4.44 -14.44 -12.38
N HIS A 43 -4.12 -15.72 -12.10
CA HIS A 43 -3.00 -16.12 -11.21
C HIS A 43 -3.05 -15.55 -9.78
N PHE A 44 -4.25 -15.38 -9.21
CA PHE A 44 -4.38 -14.88 -7.85
C PHE A 44 -4.19 -15.98 -6.80
N ARG A 45 -3.12 -15.85 -5.99
CA ARG A 45 -2.88 -16.65 -4.76
C ARG A 45 -4.09 -16.59 -3.82
N ASP A 46 -4.54 -17.76 -3.39
CA ASP A 46 -5.56 -17.94 -2.35
C ASP A 46 -5.03 -17.46 -0.98
N VAL A 47 -5.91 -16.86 -0.18
CA VAL A 47 -5.62 -16.58 1.23
C VAL A 47 -5.85 -17.87 2.00
N GLU A 48 -4.79 -18.48 2.53
CA GLU A 48 -4.90 -19.68 3.36
C GLU A 48 -5.59 -19.34 4.69
N PHE A 49 -6.76 -19.94 4.94
CA PHE A 49 -7.44 -19.86 6.22
C PHE A 49 -6.75 -20.79 7.22
N ASN A 50 -5.88 -20.24 8.06
CA ASN A 50 -5.16 -21.01 9.08
C ASN A 50 -5.47 -20.50 10.51
N LEU A 51 -5.04 -21.25 11.53
CA LEU A 51 -5.23 -20.87 12.93
C LEU A 51 -4.49 -19.57 13.30
N ASP A 52 -3.39 -19.27 12.60
CA ASP A 52 -2.63 -18.01 12.71
C ASP A 52 -3.49 -16.80 12.30
N LEU A 53 -4.42 -16.97 11.34
CA LEU A 53 -5.40 -15.94 10.98
C LEU A 53 -6.34 -15.61 12.16
N ARG A 54 -6.82 -16.63 12.90
CA ARG A 54 -7.70 -16.46 14.06
C ARG A 54 -7.02 -15.66 15.18
N GLU A 55 -5.74 -15.92 15.40
CA GLU A 55 -4.95 -15.21 16.42
C GLU A 55 -4.76 -13.74 16.06
N LYS A 56 -4.55 -13.43 14.77
CA LYS A 56 -4.34 -12.06 14.28
C LYS A 56 -5.59 -11.17 14.31
N ILE A 57 -6.78 -11.72 14.08
CA ILE A 57 -8.03 -10.95 13.94
C ILE A 57 -9.02 -11.14 15.09
N GLY A 58 -8.72 -12.03 16.05
CA GLY A 58 -9.60 -12.38 17.16
C GLY A 58 -10.84 -13.18 16.75
N GLN A 59 -11.63 -13.64 17.72
CA GLN A 59 -12.73 -14.59 17.51
C GLN A 59 -13.88 -14.02 16.64
N LEU A 60 -14.22 -12.75 16.82
CA LEU A 60 -15.26 -12.08 16.02
C LEU A 60 -14.81 -11.81 14.58
N GLY A 61 -13.55 -11.39 14.39
CA GLY A 61 -12.96 -11.23 13.07
C GLY A 61 -12.86 -12.56 12.32
N PHE A 62 -12.57 -13.65 13.03
CA PHE A 62 -12.50 -14.99 12.45
C PHE A 62 -13.87 -15.51 12.02
N ILE A 63 -14.91 -15.30 12.83
CA ILE A 63 -16.30 -15.64 12.45
C ILE A 63 -16.74 -14.81 11.23
N ALA A 64 -16.41 -13.52 11.18
CA ALA A 64 -16.71 -12.66 10.03
C ALA A 64 -15.96 -13.07 8.77
N ALA A 65 -14.71 -13.51 8.90
CA ALA A 65 -13.91 -14.05 7.81
C ALA A 65 -14.54 -15.33 7.22
N LEU A 66 -15.08 -16.21 8.07
CA LEU A 66 -15.75 -17.45 7.66
C LEU A 66 -17.15 -17.24 7.06
N SER A 67 -17.79 -16.10 7.32
CA SER A 67 -19.18 -15.81 6.92
C SER A 67 -19.33 -14.84 5.75
N GLY A 68 -18.22 -14.44 5.10
CA GLY A 68 -18.23 -13.53 3.96
C GLY A 68 -18.46 -12.05 4.31
N PHE A 69 -18.45 -11.69 5.61
CA PHE A 69 -18.61 -10.33 6.12
C PHE A 69 -17.28 -9.60 6.41
N ARG A 70 -16.15 -10.21 6.04
CA ARG A 70 -14.80 -9.63 6.23
C ARG A 70 -14.67 -8.20 5.73
N SER A 71 -15.39 -7.85 4.65
CA SER A 71 -15.33 -6.51 4.08
C SER A 71 -15.94 -5.47 5.02
N ILE A 72 -17.18 -5.70 5.47
CA ILE A 72 -17.91 -4.83 6.40
C ILE A 72 -17.14 -4.65 7.71
N VAL A 73 -16.56 -5.73 8.23
CA VAL A 73 -15.75 -5.65 9.46
C VAL A 73 -14.49 -4.82 9.23
N ALA A 74 -13.79 -5.01 8.12
CA ALA A 74 -12.62 -4.18 7.80
C ALA A 74 -13.00 -2.70 7.64
N ASP A 75 -14.14 -2.38 7.03
CA ASP A 75 -14.60 -1.00 6.87
C ASP A 75 -14.97 -0.37 8.23
N ALA A 76 -15.62 -1.12 9.12
CA ALA A 76 -15.90 -0.66 10.48
C ALA A 76 -14.62 -0.45 11.31
N LEU A 77 -13.63 -1.35 11.17
CA LEU A 77 -12.32 -1.18 11.78
C LEU A 77 -11.57 0.01 11.19
N TYR A 78 -11.74 0.30 9.90
CA TYR A 78 -11.13 1.46 9.24
C TYR A 78 -11.70 2.77 9.77
N ILE A 79 -13.01 2.86 10.02
CA ILE A 79 -13.63 4.00 10.72
C ILE A 79 -13.04 4.15 12.13
N GLN A 80 -12.89 3.05 12.87
CA GLN A 80 -12.25 3.09 14.19
C GLN A 80 -10.77 3.52 14.12
N ALA A 81 -10.05 3.11 13.06
CA ALA A 81 -8.66 3.50 12.85
C ALA A 81 -8.55 4.99 12.57
N HIS A 82 -9.52 5.56 11.85
CA HIS A 82 -9.63 6.99 11.64
C HIS A 82 -9.80 7.75 12.96
N VAL A 83 -10.75 7.34 13.81
CA VAL A 83 -10.95 7.95 15.14
C VAL A 83 -9.70 7.81 16.03
N ALA A 84 -9.01 6.67 15.98
CA ALA A 84 -7.76 6.45 16.71
C ALA A 84 -6.65 7.38 16.20
N TRP A 85 -6.57 7.61 14.89
CA TRP A 85 -5.63 8.53 14.28
C TRP A 85 -5.88 9.98 14.70
N GLU A 86 -7.14 10.44 14.69
CA GLU A 86 -7.52 11.79 15.17
C GLU A 86 -7.08 12.03 16.62
N ARG A 87 -7.14 10.98 17.45
CA ARG A 87 -6.72 10.99 18.85
C ARG A 87 -5.23 10.71 19.07
N THR A 88 -4.45 10.62 17.99
CA THR A 88 -3.01 10.29 18.01
C THR A 88 -2.67 8.99 18.74
N GLU A 89 -3.62 8.04 18.80
CA GLU A 89 -3.47 6.71 19.40
C GLU A 89 -2.68 5.77 18.44
N TRP A 90 -1.42 6.08 18.12
CA TRP A 90 -0.63 5.42 17.06
C TRP A 90 -0.52 3.90 17.22
N GLY A 91 -0.39 3.41 18.46
CA GLY A 91 -0.39 1.97 18.74
C GLY A 91 -1.70 1.30 18.36
N ARG A 92 -2.84 1.97 18.60
CA ARG A 92 -4.16 1.48 18.20
C ARG A 92 -4.36 1.54 16.69
N VAL A 93 -3.90 2.62 16.03
CA VAL A 93 -3.90 2.73 14.57
C VAL A 93 -3.16 1.54 13.95
N LEU A 94 -1.94 1.24 14.44
CA LEU A 94 -1.15 0.10 13.99
C LEU A 94 -1.90 -1.23 14.12
N LEU A 95 -2.49 -1.50 15.29
CA LEU A 95 -3.23 -2.74 15.55
C LEU A 95 -4.45 -2.87 14.63
N LEU A 96 -5.23 -1.80 14.46
CA LEU A 96 -6.40 -1.81 13.59
C LEU A 96 -6.00 -2.03 12.13
N PHE A 97 -4.98 -1.35 11.62
CA PHE A 97 -4.51 -1.56 10.24
C PHE A 97 -3.94 -2.96 10.00
N ARG A 98 -3.30 -3.60 11.00
CA ARG A 98 -2.92 -5.02 10.90
C ARG A 98 -4.13 -5.91 10.71
N GLN A 99 -5.23 -5.67 11.42
CA GLN A 99 -6.47 -6.43 11.28
C GLN A 99 -7.16 -6.15 9.94
N ILE A 100 -7.28 -4.89 9.55
CA ILE A 100 -7.90 -4.45 8.29
C ILE A 100 -7.19 -5.09 7.09
N THR A 101 -5.86 -4.99 7.02
CA THR A 101 -5.06 -5.57 5.93
C THR A 101 -5.08 -7.09 5.92
N THR A 102 -5.29 -7.73 7.08
CA THR A 102 -5.50 -9.17 7.18
C THR A 102 -6.88 -9.60 6.67
N LEU A 103 -7.92 -8.81 6.95
CA LEU A 103 -9.30 -9.09 6.50
C LEU A 103 -9.50 -8.81 5.01
N GLN A 104 -8.87 -7.76 4.49
CA GLN A 104 -8.93 -7.35 3.09
C GLN A 104 -7.53 -7.18 2.47
N PRO A 105 -6.77 -8.28 2.28
CA PRO A 105 -5.39 -8.20 1.78
C PRO A 105 -5.29 -7.74 0.32
N ARG A 106 -6.39 -7.77 -0.44
CA ARG A 106 -6.45 -7.32 -1.83
C ARG A 106 -6.81 -5.83 -2.00
N ALA A 107 -7.23 -5.17 -0.92
CA ALA A 107 -7.58 -3.76 -0.97
C ALA A 107 -6.31 -2.90 -0.79
N ILE A 108 -5.73 -2.45 -1.91
CA ILE A 108 -4.48 -1.66 -1.91
C ILE A 108 -4.57 -0.39 -1.05
N LEU A 109 -5.76 0.21 -0.96
CA LEU A 109 -6.04 1.40 -0.16
C LEU A 109 -5.60 1.20 1.30
N PHE A 110 -5.89 0.04 1.89
CA PHE A 110 -5.57 -0.18 3.31
C PHE A 110 -4.08 -0.37 3.56
N TRP A 111 -3.35 -0.93 2.61
CA TRP A 111 -1.89 -1.05 2.70
C TRP A 111 -1.21 0.32 2.59
N ASP A 112 -1.62 1.12 1.59
CA ASP A 112 -1.08 2.47 1.38
C ASP A 112 -1.42 3.40 2.56
N MET A 113 -2.67 3.39 3.04
CA MET A 113 -3.08 4.18 4.20
C MET A 113 -2.34 3.76 5.48
N ALA A 114 -2.18 2.46 5.73
CA ALA A 114 -1.42 1.98 6.87
C ALA A 114 0.04 2.48 6.81
N ALA A 115 0.66 2.39 5.64
CA ALA A 115 2.02 2.87 5.43
C ALA A 115 2.14 4.38 5.62
N TRP A 116 1.18 5.16 5.09
CA TRP A 116 1.10 6.60 5.26
C TRP A 116 1.02 7.00 6.75
N HIS A 117 0.08 6.39 7.48
CA HIS A 117 -0.09 6.68 8.90
C HIS A 117 1.14 6.34 9.73
N MET A 118 1.85 5.26 9.42
CA MET A 118 3.08 4.90 10.14
C MET A 118 4.25 5.81 9.71
N ALA A 119 4.62 5.80 8.43
CA ALA A 119 5.86 6.41 7.95
C ALA A 119 5.82 7.94 7.81
N TRP A 120 4.65 8.58 7.72
CA TRP A 120 4.53 10.04 7.70
C TRP A 120 3.90 10.59 8.98
N ASN A 121 2.75 10.09 9.41
CA ASN A 121 2.03 10.74 10.52
C ASN A 121 2.64 10.38 11.89
N ALA A 122 2.73 9.09 12.21
CA ALA A 122 3.24 8.62 13.49
C ALA A 122 4.74 8.91 13.66
N SER A 123 5.51 8.78 12.58
CA SER A 123 6.95 9.07 12.57
C SER A 123 7.24 10.55 12.89
N VAL A 124 6.47 11.48 12.33
CA VAL A 124 6.59 12.92 12.61
C VAL A 124 6.13 13.21 14.04
N ALA A 125 5.03 12.61 14.49
CA ALA A 125 4.56 12.76 15.87
C ALA A 125 5.62 12.26 16.87
N ALA A 126 6.26 11.13 16.62
CA ALA A 126 7.34 10.59 17.45
C ALA A 126 8.57 11.51 17.46
N MET A 127 8.92 12.10 16.32
CA MET A 127 10.01 13.07 16.24
C MET A 127 9.69 14.36 17.00
N ASN A 128 8.42 14.77 17.06
CA ASN A 128 7.98 16.02 17.69
C ASN A 128 7.49 15.86 19.15
N ASP A 129 7.55 14.67 19.72
CA ASP A 129 7.08 14.38 21.08
C ASP A 129 7.92 15.13 22.13
N GLN A 130 7.34 16.18 22.73
CA GLN A 130 8.00 16.99 23.76
C GLN A 130 8.12 16.27 25.11
N THR A 131 7.32 15.22 25.35
CA THR A 131 7.40 14.43 26.59
C THR A 131 8.64 13.54 26.63
N GLN A 132 9.25 13.29 25.46
CA GLN A 132 10.53 12.60 25.33
C GLN A 132 11.68 13.61 25.14
N PRO A 133 12.41 13.98 26.21
CA PRO A 133 13.46 14.99 26.11
C PRO A 133 14.67 14.51 25.30
N ARG A 134 14.89 13.19 25.19
CA ARG A 134 16.07 12.64 24.50
C ARG A 134 15.84 12.55 23.00
N LEU A 135 16.53 13.40 22.23
CA LEU A 135 16.50 13.40 20.76
C LEU A 135 16.80 12.01 20.16
N ALA A 136 17.79 11.29 20.69
CA ALA A 136 18.14 9.97 20.19
C ALA A 136 16.98 8.96 20.29
N LEU A 137 16.15 9.05 21.33
CA LEU A 137 14.97 8.19 21.48
C LEU A 137 13.85 8.58 20.51
N ARG A 138 13.67 9.87 20.23
CA ARG A 138 12.73 10.36 19.21
C ARG A 138 13.12 9.92 17.81
N VAL A 139 14.40 10.03 17.45
CA VAL A 139 14.96 9.55 16.18
C VAL A 139 14.79 8.03 16.05
N LYS A 140 15.06 7.27 17.14
CA LYS A 140 14.84 5.82 17.15
C LYS A 140 13.37 5.48 16.87
N ALA A 141 12.44 6.10 17.59
CA ALA A 141 11.00 5.86 17.42
C ALA A 141 10.53 6.25 16.00
N GLN A 142 11.01 7.35 15.44
CA GLN A 142 10.73 7.75 14.06
C GLN A 142 11.16 6.66 13.06
N ARG A 143 12.37 6.12 13.21
CA ARG A 143 12.89 5.04 12.35
C ARG A 143 12.09 3.74 12.50
N GLU A 144 11.63 3.42 13.70
CA GLU A 144 10.73 2.28 13.92
C GLU A 144 9.42 2.45 13.14
N TYR A 145 8.84 3.65 13.11
CA TYR A 145 7.65 3.93 12.32
C TYR A 145 7.89 3.90 10.80
N PHE A 146 9.08 4.33 10.32
CA PHE A 146 9.46 4.12 8.91
C PHE A 146 9.49 2.63 8.56
N ALA A 147 10.09 1.80 9.43
CA ALA A 147 10.16 0.36 9.23
C ALA A 147 8.76 -0.30 9.23
N LEU A 148 7.84 0.16 10.08
CA LEU A 148 6.44 -0.31 10.06
C LEU A 148 5.73 0.05 8.75
N GLY A 149 5.91 1.27 8.24
CA GLY A 149 5.32 1.66 6.96
C GLY A 149 5.88 0.85 5.80
N LYS A 150 7.20 0.62 5.78
CA LYS A 150 7.88 -0.26 4.82
C LYS A 150 7.31 -1.68 4.84
N ASP A 151 7.15 -2.26 6.03
CA ASP A 151 6.58 -3.62 6.20
C ASP A 151 5.15 -3.72 5.64
N PHE A 152 4.29 -2.70 5.86
CA PHE A 152 2.96 -2.69 5.26
C PHE A 152 3.02 -2.67 3.72
N LEU A 153 3.90 -1.87 3.12
CA LEU A 153 4.05 -1.80 1.67
C LEU A 153 4.60 -3.10 1.08
N GLU A 154 5.63 -3.70 1.71
CA GLU A 154 6.20 -4.98 1.28
C GLU A 154 5.18 -6.12 1.35
N ARG A 155 4.41 -6.20 2.45
CA ARG A 155 3.31 -7.16 2.57
C ARG A 155 2.18 -6.86 1.59
N GLY A 156 1.88 -5.58 1.35
CA GLY A 156 0.92 -5.13 0.35
C GLY A 156 1.29 -5.60 -1.05
N ILE A 157 2.54 -5.39 -1.47
CA ILE A 157 3.09 -5.86 -2.75
C ILE A 157 3.02 -7.38 -2.84
N LYS A 158 3.39 -8.11 -1.78
CA LYS A 158 3.31 -9.57 -1.76
C LYS A 158 1.88 -10.07 -2.00
N ASN A 159 0.87 -9.36 -1.51
CA ASN A 159 -0.55 -9.67 -1.71
C ASN A 159 -1.12 -9.11 -3.02
N ASN A 160 -0.48 -8.12 -3.65
CA ASN A 160 -0.96 -7.41 -4.84
C ASN A 160 0.21 -7.08 -5.80
N PRO A 161 0.93 -8.10 -6.30
CA PRO A 161 2.17 -7.90 -7.03
C PRO A 161 1.99 -7.14 -8.36
N GLU A 162 0.77 -7.11 -8.88
CA GLU A 162 0.39 -6.45 -10.14
C GLU A 162 -0.03 -4.98 -9.98
N LYS A 163 -0.02 -4.44 -8.75
CA LYS A 163 -0.53 -3.10 -8.46
C LYS A 163 0.61 -2.07 -8.39
N PRO A 164 0.82 -1.23 -9.44
CA PRO A 164 1.94 -0.29 -9.48
C PRO A 164 1.92 0.73 -8.34
N GLN A 165 0.74 1.09 -7.83
CA GLN A 165 0.58 2.09 -6.76
C GLN A 165 1.34 1.73 -5.48
N LEU A 166 1.47 0.43 -5.16
CA LEU A 166 2.20 0.01 -3.96
C LEU A 166 3.73 0.08 -4.16
N TYR A 167 4.20 -0.10 -5.39
CA TYR A 167 5.61 0.09 -5.74
C TYR A 167 5.98 1.58 -5.73
N ASP A 168 5.13 2.45 -6.28
CA ASP A 168 5.25 3.92 -6.18
C ASP A 168 5.32 4.39 -4.72
N ALA A 169 4.36 3.94 -3.88
CA ALA A 169 4.36 4.28 -2.47
C ALA A 169 5.65 3.85 -1.74
N LEU A 170 6.17 2.66 -2.07
CA LEU A 170 7.42 2.15 -1.49
C LEU A 170 8.64 2.92 -2.00
N ALA A 171 8.69 3.24 -3.29
CA ALA A 171 9.74 4.07 -3.87
C ALA A 171 9.77 5.46 -3.22
N ARG A 172 8.60 6.07 -3.02
CA ARG A 172 8.46 7.36 -2.32
C ARG A 172 8.95 7.28 -0.88
N LEU A 173 8.64 6.20 -0.16
CA LEU A 173 9.14 5.98 1.19
C LEU A 173 10.67 5.86 1.23
N TYR A 174 11.28 5.11 0.30
CA TYR A 174 12.74 5.02 0.19
C TYR A 174 13.39 6.37 -0.10
N LYS A 175 12.83 7.11 -1.06
CA LYS A 175 13.29 8.45 -1.42
C LYS A 175 13.21 9.42 -0.24
N GLU A 176 12.03 9.57 0.37
CA GLU A 176 11.77 10.65 1.31
C GLU A 176 12.23 10.35 2.74
N LYS A 177 12.23 9.07 3.16
CA LYS A 177 12.48 8.70 4.56
C LYS A 177 13.84 8.04 4.77
N TYR A 178 14.33 7.34 3.77
CA TYR A 178 15.63 6.65 3.81
C TYR A 178 16.71 7.37 3.01
N GLU A 179 16.33 8.34 2.17
CA GLU A 179 17.24 9.00 1.21
C GLU A 179 17.99 7.98 0.33
N ASP A 180 17.35 6.83 0.10
CA ASP A 180 17.91 5.72 -0.68
C ASP A 180 17.39 5.80 -2.12
N HIS A 181 18.08 6.59 -2.92
CA HIS A 181 17.76 6.80 -4.32
C HIS A 181 17.88 5.53 -5.17
N ALA A 182 18.76 4.58 -4.80
CA ALA A 182 18.94 3.34 -5.53
C ALA A 182 17.71 2.44 -5.35
N SER A 183 17.27 2.22 -4.12
CA SER A 183 16.04 1.48 -3.86
C SER A 183 14.82 2.20 -4.45
N ALA A 184 14.73 3.53 -4.34
CA ALA A 184 13.65 4.29 -4.95
C ALA A 184 13.59 4.10 -6.48
N PHE A 185 14.73 4.16 -7.17
CA PHE A 185 14.83 3.85 -8.60
C PHE A 185 14.27 2.45 -8.91
N GLU A 186 14.72 1.42 -8.18
CA GLU A 186 14.29 0.04 -8.43
C GLU A 186 12.78 -0.14 -8.31
N PHE A 187 12.15 0.48 -7.31
CA PHE A 187 10.70 0.38 -7.11
C PHE A 187 9.90 1.21 -8.10
N TYR A 188 10.32 2.44 -8.45
CA TYR A 188 9.69 3.20 -9.53
C TYR A 188 9.83 2.51 -10.89
N ALA A 189 10.99 1.92 -11.19
CA ALA A 189 11.21 1.17 -12.42
C ALA A 189 10.30 -0.07 -12.51
N LYS A 190 10.10 -0.78 -11.40
CA LYS A 190 9.12 -1.87 -11.31
C LYS A 190 7.69 -1.39 -11.50
N ALA A 191 7.31 -0.27 -10.87
CA ALA A 191 5.99 0.32 -11.06
C ALA A 191 5.73 0.65 -12.55
N ALA A 192 6.70 1.28 -13.20
CA ALA A 192 6.61 1.79 -14.57
C ALA A 192 6.34 0.74 -15.67
N VAL A 193 6.63 -0.53 -15.41
CA VAL A 193 6.42 -1.63 -16.38
C VAL A 193 5.12 -2.39 -16.13
N LEU A 194 4.42 -2.14 -15.02
CA LEU A 194 3.17 -2.83 -14.70
C LEU A 194 1.96 -2.21 -15.45
N PRO A 195 0.94 -3.01 -15.78
CA PRO A 195 -0.30 -2.50 -16.33
C PRO A 195 -0.98 -1.49 -15.39
N GLY A 196 -1.45 -0.37 -15.95
CA GLY A 196 -2.12 0.68 -15.17
C GLY A 196 -1.18 1.57 -14.36
N ALA A 197 0.14 1.51 -14.63
CA ALA A 197 1.11 2.44 -14.07
C ALA A 197 0.83 3.87 -14.51
N TRP A 198 1.07 4.83 -13.62
CA TRP A 198 0.99 6.23 -13.97
C TRP A 198 2.09 6.59 -14.97
N SER A 199 1.82 7.54 -15.87
CA SER A 199 2.80 7.93 -16.88
C SER A 199 4.09 8.51 -16.30
N TYR A 200 4.04 9.06 -15.08
CA TYR A 200 5.18 9.69 -14.42
C TYR A 200 6.18 8.69 -13.82
N GLU A 201 5.83 7.43 -13.62
CA GLU A 201 6.68 6.43 -12.94
C GLU A 201 8.05 6.28 -13.62
N LYS A 202 8.07 6.29 -14.97
CA LYS A 202 9.29 6.24 -15.77
C LYS A 202 10.20 7.44 -15.52
N ARG A 203 9.62 8.63 -15.37
CA ARG A 203 10.37 9.85 -15.07
C ARG A 203 10.94 9.78 -13.66
N PHE A 204 10.15 9.37 -12.68
CA PHE A 204 10.60 9.27 -11.31
C PHE A 204 11.73 8.26 -11.17
N ALA A 205 11.64 7.10 -11.83
CA ALA A 205 12.76 6.16 -11.93
C ALA A 205 14.02 6.84 -12.48
N ALA A 206 13.93 7.53 -13.63
CA ALA A 206 15.09 8.21 -14.22
C ALA A 206 15.65 9.34 -13.33
N TYR A 207 14.79 10.06 -12.60
CA TYR A 207 15.20 11.09 -11.64
C TYR A 207 15.98 10.47 -10.49
N GLU A 208 15.44 9.44 -9.82
CA GLU A 208 16.13 8.79 -8.70
C GLU A 208 17.44 8.14 -9.14
N LEU A 209 17.48 7.52 -10.32
CA LEU A 209 18.71 6.97 -10.91
C LEU A 209 19.81 8.04 -11.08
N SER A 210 19.42 9.26 -11.44
CA SER A 210 20.38 10.36 -11.61
C SER A 210 21.07 10.81 -10.33
N TYR A 211 20.54 10.45 -9.16
CA TYR A 211 21.19 10.72 -7.86
C TYR A 211 22.12 9.58 -7.41
N CYS A 212 22.13 8.44 -8.11
CA CYS A 212 22.96 7.29 -7.74
C CYS A 212 24.40 7.46 -8.22
N GLU A 213 25.37 7.47 -7.29
CA GLU A 213 26.79 7.51 -7.62
C GLU A 213 27.24 6.28 -8.41
N GLY A 214 28.06 6.48 -9.45
CA GLY A 214 28.58 5.41 -10.31
C GLY A 214 27.59 4.94 -11.40
N ARG A 215 26.36 5.47 -11.44
CA ARG A 215 25.35 5.17 -12.48
C ARG A 215 25.03 6.36 -13.38
N GLU A 216 25.92 7.35 -13.43
CA GLU A 216 25.70 8.62 -14.13
C GLU A 216 25.42 8.44 -15.62
N ARG A 217 26.17 7.56 -16.31
CA ARG A 217 26.01 7.30 -17.75
C ARG A 217 24.64 6.70 -18.04
N GLU A 218 24.25 5.70 -17.27
CA GLU A 218 22.94 5.06 -17.40
C GLU A 218 21.81 6.06 -17.12
N ALA A 219 21.95 6.87 -16.07
CA ALA A 219 20.98 7.92 -15.76
C ALA A 219 20.84 8.93 -16.92
N TYR A 220 21.95 9.35 -17.51
CA TYR A 220 21.98 10.27 -18.64
C TYR A 220 21.22 9.69 -19.83
N GLU A 221 21.50 8.44 -20.19
CA GLU A 221 20.84 7.76 -21.30
C GLU A 221 19.33 7.64 -21.08
N ARG A 222 18.89 7.27 -19.87
CA ARG A 222 17.45 7.17 -19.54
C ARG A 222 16.75 8.53 -19.59
N LEU A 223 17.37 9.58 -19.05
CA LEU A 223 16.83 10.93 -19.11
C LEU A 223 16.81 11.47 -20.54
N ARG A 224 17.82 11.15 -21.35
CA ARG A 224 17.89 11.55 -22.74
C ARG A 224 16.81 10.86 -23.59
N GLN A 225 16.60 9.56 -23.40
CA GLN A 225 15.50 8.84 -24.03
C GLN A 225 14.13 9.47 -23.74
N LEU A 226 13.91 9.88 -22.49
CA LEU A 226 12.68 10.60 -22.10
C LEU A 226 12.60 11.98 -22.77
N TYR A 227 13.70 12.74 -22.80
CA TYR A 227 13.76 14.04 -23.47
C TYR A 227 13.41 13.95 -24.98
N ASP A 228 13.92 12.91 -25.63
CA ASP A 228 13.75 12.66 -27.07
C ASP A 228 12.35 12.10 -27.39
N ALA A 229 11.64 11.51 -26.41
CA ALA A 229 10.29 10.98 -26.59
C ALA A 229 9.24 12.07 -26.88
N GLY A 230 9.50 13.32 -26.49
CA GLY A 230 8.67 14.46 -26.89
C GLY A 230 8.57 15.56 -25.84
N LYS A 231 7.96 16.68 -26.23
CA LYS A 231 7.86 17.90 -25.41
C LYS A 231 7.15 17.67 -24.07
N ASN A 232 6.19 16.75 -24.00
CA ASN A 232 5.45 16.44 -22.78
C ASN A 232 6.33 15.85 -21.66
N GLU A 233 7.48 15.27 -22.02
CA GLU A 233 8.43 14.70 -21.06
C GLU A 233 9.51 15.71 -20.62
N ARG A 234 9.62 16.86 -21.27
CA ARG A 234 10.65 17.90 -21.02
C ARG A 234 10.33 18.75 -19.79
N LEU A 235 9.99 18.11 -18.69
CA LEU A 235 9.68 18.80 -17.44
C LEU A 235 10.95 19.45 -16.84
N PRO A 236 10.80 20.52 -16.02
CA PRO A 236 11.94 21.25 -15.46
C PRO A 236 12.94 20.38 -14.69
N THR A 237 12.44 19.40 -13.94
CA THR A 237 13.30 18.44 -13.22
C THR A 237 14.12 17.59 -14.18
N LEU A 238 13.52 17.09 -15.26
CA LEU A 238 14.22 16.29 -16.27
C LEU A 238 15.35 17.09 -16.91
N ILE A 239 15.05 18.32 -17.37
CA ILE A 239 16.03 19.21 -18.01
C ILE A 239 17.18 19.51 -17.05
N THR A 240 16.86 19.87 -15.80
CA THR A 240 17.87 20.17 -14.77
C THR A 240 18.79 18.98 -14.52
N ARG A 241 18.23 17.77 -14.33
CA ARG A 241 19.04 16.56 -14.09
C ARG A 241 19.85 16.17 -15.33
N LEU A 242 19.30 16.31 -16.53
CA LEU A 242 20.00 16.00 -17.77
C LEU A 242 21.21 16.92 -17.97
N LYS A 243 21.04 18.24 -17.83
CA LYS A 243 22.16 19.21 -17.92
C LYS A 243 23.23 18.97 -16.86
N PHE A 244 22.82 18.64 -15.63
CA PHE A 244 23.76 18.30 -14.56
C PHE A 244 24.63 17.10 -14.96
N LEU A 245 24.04 16.05 -15.53
CA LEU A 245 24.79 14.88 -15.99
C LEU A 245 25.63 15.17 -17.23
N GLU A 246 25.17 16.02 -18.14
CA GLU A 246 25.95 16.46 -19.30
C GLU A 246 27.27 17.12 -18.88
N GLN A 247 27.21 17.98 -17.87
CA GLN A 247 28.40 18.58 -17.26
C GLN A 247 29.25 17.54 -16.54
N LYS A 248 28.64 16.73 -15.66
CA LYS A 248 29.37 15.73 -14.86
C LYS A 248 30.10 14.68 -15.72
N LEU A 249 29.52 14.30 -16.86
CA LEU A 249 30.08 13.32 -17.80
C LEU A 249 30.95 13.95 -18.91
N ASN A 250 31.15 15.27 -18.89
CA ASN A 250 31.86 16.02 -19.94
C ASN A 250 31.32 15.73 -21.35
N ILE A 251 29.99 15.68 -21.50
CA ILE A 251 29.35 15.48 -22.81
C ILE A 251 29.75 16.64 -23.73
N PRO A 252 30.16 16.39 -24.99
CA PRO A 252 30.48 17.46 -25.95
C PRO A 252 29.30 18.40 -26.16
N ASN A 253 29.56 19.71 -26.27
CA ASN A 253 28.49 20.72 -26.39
C ASN A 253 27.50 20.45 -27.53
N GLU A 254 27.98 19.89 -28.64
CA GLU A 254 27.16 19.52 -29.81
C GLU A 254 26.13 18.42 -29.52
N GLN A 255 26.37 17.60 -28.49
CA GLN A 255 25.49 16.50 -28.09
C GLN A 255 24.55 16.91 -26.95
N ARG A 256 24.75 18.08 -26.34
CA ARG A 256 23.95 18.57 -25.22
C ARG A 256 22.57 19.05 -25.66
N ILE A 257 21.62 19.01 -24.75
CA ILE A 257 20.33 19.67 -24.98
C ILE A 257 20.51 21.21 -25.05
N PRO A 258 19.67 21.93 -25.80
CA PRO A 258 19.78 23.38 -25.92
C PRO A 258 19.71 24.10 -24.57
N GLU A 259 20.41 25.22 -24.43
CA GLU A 259 20.39 25.98 -23.17
C GLU A 259 18.98 26.50 -22.83
N ASN A 260 18.19 26.84 -23.85
CA ASN A 260 16.81 27.30 -23.72
C ASN A 260 15.79 26.15 -23.87
N ALA A 261 16.17 24.92 -23.51
CA ALA A 261 15.23 23.80 -23.51
C ALA A 261 14.07 24.08 -22.54
N HIS A 262 12.84 23.99 -23.06
CA HIS A 262 11.57 24.04 -22.35
C HIS A 262 10.69 22.87 -22.78
#